data_AF-A0A2D5HCD1-F1
#
_entry.id   AF-A0A2D5HCD1-F1
#
_cell.length_a   1.000
_cell.length_b   1.000
_cell.length_c   1.000
_cell.angle_alpha   90.00
_cell.angle_beta   90.00
_cell.angle_gamma   90.00
#
_symmetry.space_group_name_H-M   'P 1'
#
loop_
_entity.id
_entity.type
_entity.pdbx_description
1 polymer ?
#
loop_
_entity_poly.entity_id
_entity_poly.type
_entity_poly.pdbx_seq_one_letter_code
_entity_poly.pdbx_strand_id
1 'polypeptide(L)'
;MKTRRWNFGREIAGSDIRICATALHAETHLDGLHIYYNPYAQCPLRPDVFQSGEITHNFYDTVKNEPAQFHPDGALVSRLLFEPDLQSLERLLRTDGFLGQR
;
A
#
# COMPACT_ATOMS: atom_id res chain seq x y z
N MET A 1 12.48 -8.66 4.56
CA MET A 1 11.76 -7.68 3.73
C MET A 1 11.97 -8.07 2.27
N LYS A 2 10.91 -8.07 1.46
CA LYS A 2 10.98 -8.37 0.01
C LYS A 2 10.49 -7.14 -0.74
N THR A 3 11.24 -6.71 -1.74
CA THR A 3 10.90 -5.57 -2.58
C THR A 3 10.35 -6.10 -3.91
N ARG A 4 9.16 -5.64 -4.30
CA ARG A 4 8.59 -5.86 -5.64
C ARG A 4 8.54 -4.54 -6.39
N ARG A 5 9.00 -4.54 -7.63
CA ARG A 5 8.95 -3.38 -8.52
C ARG A 5 8.54 -3.86 -9.92
N TRP A 6 7.68 -3.08 -10.57
CA TRP A 6 7.21 -3.29 -11.93
C TRP A 6 7.45 -2.00 -12.71
N ASN A 7 8.06 -2.13 -13.89
CA ASN A 7 8.35 -1.02 -14.77
C ASN A 7 7.22 -0.88 -15.81
N PHE A 8 6.56 0.27 -15.84
CA PHE A 8 5.50 0.63 -16.78
C PHE A 8 5.99 1.66 -17.81
N GLY A 9 7.27 1.64 -18.14
CA GLY A 9 7.93 2.56 -19.06
C GLY A 9 8.31 3.87 -18.39
N ARG A 10 7.32 4.76 -18.19
CA ARG A 10 7.54 6.08 -17.58
C ARG A 10 7.44 6.09 -16.05
N GLU A 11 6.87 5.02 -15.49
CA GLU A 11 6.59 4.89 -14.06
C GLU A 11 7.11 3.56 -13.53
N ILE A 12 7.46 3.55 -12.26
CA ILE A 12 7.77 2.33 -11.52
C ILE A 12 6.74 2.22 -10.40
N ALA A 13 5.96 1.14 -10.42
CA ALA A 13 5.05 0.81 -9.34
C ALA A 13 5.61 -0.36 -8.52
N GLY A 14 5.26 -0.45 -7.25
CA GLY A 14 5.79 -1.50 -6.41
C GLY A 14 5.41 -1.37 -4.95
N SER A 15 5.91 -2.31 -4.16
CA SER A 15 5.74 -2.31 -2.72
C SER A 15 6.87 -3.07 -2.04
N ASP A 16 7.11 -2.74 -0.78
CA ASP A 16 7.96 -3.51 0.11
C ASP A 16 7.08 -4.34 1.05
N ILE A 17 7.34 -5.65 1.07
CA ILE A 17 6.54 -6.64 1.77
C ILE A 17 7.30 -7.07 3.03
N ARG A 18 6.60 -7.04 4.16
CA ARG A 18 7.06 -7.53 5.46
C ARG A 18 6.07 -8.59 5.95
N ILE A 19 6.58 -9.80 6.19
CA ILE A 19 5.85 -10.87 6.86
C ILE A 19 6.40 -10.90 8.29
N CYS A 20 5.51 -10.76 9.27
CA CYS A 20 5.86 -10.78 10.69
C CYS A 20 4.68 -11.28 11.51
N ALA A 21 4.95 -11.76 12.73
CA ALA A 21 3.89 -12.02 13.69
C ALA A 21 3.19 -10.71 14.03
N THR A 22 1.85 -10.73 14.16
CA THR A 22 1.06 -9.52 14.45
C THR A 22 1.55 -8.79 15.70
N ALA A 23 1.97 -9.53 16.73
CA ALA A 23 2.51 -8.95 17.97
C ALA A 23 3.82 -8.13 17.78
N LEU A 24 4.52 -8.30 16.65
CA LEU A 24 5.74 -7.57 16.32
C LEU A 24 5.49 -6.38 15.39
N HIS A 25 4.27 -6.22 14.87
CA HIS A 25 3.91 -5.10 14.03
C HIS A 25 3.27 -3.99 14.89
N ALA A 26 3.98 -2.88 15.03
CA ALA A 26 3.44 -1.68 15.65
C ALA A 26 2.72 -0.86 14.57
N GLU A 27 1.39 -0.89 14.61
CA GLU A 27 0.52 -0.17 13.69
C GLU A 27 0.05 1.14 14.33
N THR A 28 0.12 2.24 13.59
CA THR A 28 -0.40 3.55 14.00
C THR A 28 -1.85 3.73 13.52
N HIS A 29 -2.51 4.82 13.94
CA HIS A 29 -3.83 5.16 13.39
C HIS A 29 -3.78 5.62 11.93
N LEU A 30 -2.58 5.89 11.41
CA LEU A 30 -2.36 6.37 10.05
C LEU A 30 -2.01 5.23 9.09
N ASP A 31 -1.52 4.11 9.61
CA ASP A 31 -1.27 2.90 8.84
C ASP A 31 -2.58 2.43 8.17
N GLY A 32 -2.55 2.32 6.84
CA GLY A 32 -3.71 1.94 6.05
C GLY A 32 -4.73 3.07 5.86
N LEU A 33 -4.43 4.30 6.26
CA LEU A 33 -5.29 5.44 5.96
C LEU A 33 -5.10 5.88 4.50
N HIS A 34 -6.17 5.73 3.73
CA HIS A 34 -6.26 6.13 2.33
C HIS A 34 -7.26 7.28 2.17
N ILE A 35 -6.79 8.45 1.75
CA ILE A 35 -7.66 9.60 1.47
C ILE A 35 -7.96 9.65 -0.02
N TYR A 36 -9.24 9.69 -0.37
CA TYR A 36 -9.71 9.83 -1.75
C TYR A 36 -10.32 11.21 -1.96
N TYR A 37 -9.72 11.99 -2.86
CA TYR A 37 -10.17 13.33 -3.20
C TYR A 37 -11.07 13.26 -4.43
N ASN A 38 -12.37 13.44 -4.22
CA ASN A 38 -13.34 13.53 -5.31
C ASN A 38 -13.36 14.96 -5.88
N PRO A 39 -12.88 15.21 -7.12
CA PRO A 39 -12.88 16.55 -7.71
C PRO A 39 -14.28 17.07 -8.04
N TYR A 40 -15.29 16.19 -8.05
CA TYR A 40 -16.69 16.53 -8.31
C TYR A 40 -17.51 16.71 -7.03
N ALA A 41 -16.87 16.66 -5.85
CA ALA A 41 -17.57 16.90 -4.59
C ALA A 41 -18.06 18.35 -4.52
N GLN A 42 -19.28 18.55 -4.01
CA GLN A 42 -19.83 19.90 -3.77
C GLN A 42 -18.99 20.69 -2.76
N CYS A 43 -18.39 19.99 -1.79
CA CYS A 43 -17.44 20.55 -0.82
C CYS A 43 -16.19 19.67 -0.81
N PRO A 44 -15.18 19.97 -1.65
CA PRO A 44 -13.96 19.16 -1.73
C PRO A 44 -13.15 19.22 -0.43
N LEU A 45 -12.63 18.07 0.00
CA LEU A 45 -11.67 18.01 1.10
C LEU A 45 -10.38 18.72 0.69
N ARG A 46 -9.91 19.64 1.52
CA ARG A 46 -8.63 20.30 1.26
C ARG A 46 -7.46 19.32 1.47
N PRO A 47 -6.50 19.23 0.54
CA PRO A 47 -5.39 18.27 0.64
C PRO A 47 -4.45 18.49 1.83
N ASP A 48 -4.43 19.68 2.40
CA ASP A 48 -3.55 20.06 3.51
C ASP A 48 -4.13 19.72 4.90
N VAL A 49 -5.32 19.13 4.98
CA VAL A 49 -5.91 18.71 6.26
C VAL A 49 -5.21 17.49 6.86
N PHE A 50 -4.66 16.62 6.02
CA PHE A 50 -3.96 15.41 6.43
C PHE A 50 -2.55 15.42 5.83
N GLN A 51 -1.53 15.74 6.65
CA GLN A 51 -0.14 15.93 6.19
C GLN A 51 0.84 14.99 6.89
N SER A 52 0.61 13.67 6.81
CA SER A 52 1.57 12.67 7.29
C SER A 52 2.11 11.84 6.14
N GLY A 53 3.41 11.53 6.20
CA GLY A 53 4.08 10.63 5.24
C GLY A 53 3.62 9.17 5.31
N GLU A 54 2.79 8.81 6.30
CA GLU A 54 2.17 7.48 6.41
C GLU A 54 0.85 7.38 5.61
N ILE A 55 0.26 8.52 5.24
CA ILE A 55 -1.05 8.59 4.61
C ILE A 55 -0.90 8.54 3.10
N THR A 56 -1.70 7.70 2.44
CA THR A 56 -1.78 7.71 0.98
C THR A 56 -2.86 8.68 0.51
N HIS A 57 -2.56 9.39 -0.57
CA HIS A 57 -3.46 10.37 -1.17
C HIS A 57 -3.81 9.94 -2.59
N ASN A 58 -5.09 9.75 -2.86
CA ASN A 58 -5.61 9.28 -4.13
C ASN A 58 -6.47 10.37 -4.76
N PHE A 59 -5.96 10.96 -5.84
CA PHE A 59 -6.64 12.00 -6.62
C PHE A 59 -7.15 11.42 -7.94
N TYR A 60 -7.88 12.25 -8.67
CA TYR A 60 -8.29 11.98 -10.04
C TYR A 60 -7.96 13.19 -10.91
N ASP A 61 -7.15 13.00 -11.95
CA ASP A 61 -6.80 14.05 -12.92
C ASP A 61 -7.95 14.15 -13.93
N THR A 62 -8.73 15.23 -13.82
CA THR A 62 -9.90 15.46 -14.68
C THR A 62 -9.54 15.86 -16.10
N VAL A 63 -8.31 16.31 -16.35
CA VAL A 63 -7.84 16.69 -17.69
C VAL A 63 -7.43 15.44 -18.47
N LYS A 64 -6.70 14.53 -17.82
CA LYS A 64 -6.25 13.27 -18.42
C LYS A 64 -7.27 12.14 -18.31
N ASN A 65 -8.29 12.32 -17.46
CA ASN A 65 -9.32 11.33 -17.17
C ASN A 65 -8.74 10.03 -16.59
N GLU A 66 -7.78 10.16 -15.66
CA GLU A 66 -7.06 9.04 -15.05
C GLU A 66 -6.85 9.22 -13.53
N PRO A 67 -6.70 8.14 -12.76
CA PRO A 67 -6.31 8.22 -11.35
C PRO A 67 -4.91 8.80 -11.19
N ALA A 68 -4.72 9.66 -10.18
CA ALA A 68 -3.42 10.17 -9.78
C ALA A 68 -3.15 9.77 -8.33
N GLN A 69 -2.40 8.69 -8.14
CA GLN A 69 -2.16 8.08 -6.82
C GLN A 69 -0.80 8.52 -6.28
N PHE A 70 -0.79 9.05 -5.05
CA PHE A 70 0.42 9.44 -4.34
C PHE A 70 0.57 8.59 -3.09
N HIS A 71 1.39 7.55 -3.19
CA HIS A 71 1.68 6.61 -2.12
C HIS A 71 3.13 6.83 -1.67
N PRO A 72 3.37 7.57 -0.57
CA PRO A 72 4.72 7.83 -0.08
C PRO A 72 5.39 6.55 0.42
N ASP A 73 6.72 6.56 0.42
CA ASP A 73 7.52 5.45 0.95
C ASP A 73 7.17 5.19 2.42
N GLY A 74 6.91 3.93 2.75
CA GLY A 74 6.57 3.50 4.10
C GLY A 74 5.08 3.52 4.43
N ALA A 75 4.22 4.12 3.60
CA ALA A 75 2.78 4.05 3.79
C ALA A 75 2.28 2.60 3.65
N LEU A 76 1.49 2.15 4.63
CA LEU A 76 0.87 0.83 4.57
C LEU A 76 -0.27 0.84 3.55
N VAL A 77 -0.10 0.10 2.46
CA VAL A 77 -1.10 0.02 1.37
C VAL A 77 -2.03 -1.18 1.44
N SER A 78 -1.64 -2.23 2.17
CA SER A 78 -2.43 -3.44 2.32
C SER A 78 -1.96 -4.24 3.53
N ARG A 79 -2.93 -4.87 4.20
CA ARG A 79 -2.69 -5.82 5.27
C ARG A 79 -3.43 -7.11 4.97
N LEU A 80 -2.72 -8.22 5.05
CA LEU A 80 -3.27 -9.56 4.88
C LEU A 80 -3.01 -10.34 6.17
N LEU A 81 -4.08 -10.87 6.76
CA LEU A 81 -4.02 -11.72 7.95
C LEU A 81 -4.17 -13.18 7.54
N PHE A 82 -3.41 -14.04 8.20
CA PHE A 82 -3.43 -15.47 7.97
C PHE A 82 -3.37 -16.18 9.32
N GLU A 83 -3.94 -17.38 9.37
CA GLU A 83 -3.80 -18.25 10.53
C GLU A 83 -2.31 -18.52 10.80
N PRO A 84 -1.87 -18.55 12.08
CA PRO A 84 -0.48 -18.76 12.45
C PRO A 84 -0.10 -20.24 12.36
N ASP A 85 -0.44 -20.89 11.25
CA ASP A 85 -0.15 -22.29 10.98
C ASP A 85 0.98 -22.44 9.93
N LEU A 86 1.57 -23.63 9.85
CA LEU A 86 2.69 -23.92 8.97
C LEU A 86 2.32 -23.86 7.48
N GLN A 87 1.09 -24.24 7.12
CA GLN A 87 0.63 -24.23 5.73
C GLN A 87 0.46 -22.78 5.23
N SER A 88 -0.15 -21.94 6.05
CA SER A 88 -0.29 -20.51 5.81
C SER A 88 1.08 -19.82 5.67
N LEU A 89 2.02 -20.12 6.57
CA LEU A 89 3.39 -19.60 6.50
C LEU A 89 4.11 -20.08 5.24
N GLU A 90 4.06 -21.38 4.93
CA GLU A 90 4.72 -21.95 3.75
C GLU A 90 4.18 -21.31 2.46
N ARG A 91 2.85 -21.16 2.36
CA ARG A 91 2.22 -20.49 1.21
C ARG A 91 2.72 -19.07 1.06
N LEU A 92 2.77 -18.27 2.12
CA LEU A 92 3.26 -16.89 2.07
C LEU A 92 4.71 -16.83 1.62
N LEU A 93 5.57 -17.64 2.22
CA LEU A 93 6.98 -17.67 1.87
C LEU A 93 7.20 -18.08 0.41
N ARG A 94 6.37 -18.98 -0.16
CA ARG A 94 6.42 -19.35 -1.59
C ARG A 94 5.88 -18.25 -2.49
N THR A 95 4.69 -17.72 -2.20
CA THR A 95 4.04 -16.69 -3.04
C THR A 95 4.84 -15.39 -3.09
N ASP A 96 5.53 -15.05 -2.00
CA ASP A 96 6.40 -13.88 -1.92
C ASP A 96 7.86 -14.16 -2.28
N GLY A 97 8.15 -15.36 -2.77
CA GLY A 97 9.45 -15.75 -3.32
C GLY A 97 10.57 -15.69 -2.28
N PHE A 98 10.26 -15.95 -1.01
CA PHE A 98 11.23 -16.23 0.05
C PHE A 98 11.69 -17.69 -0.02
N LEU A 99 10.88 -18.58 -0.60
CA LEU A 99 11.23 -19.96 -0.94
C LEU A 99 11.19 -20.14 -2.46
N GLY A 100 12.11 -20.95 -3.01
CA GLY A 100 12.13 -21.29 -4.42
C GLY A 100 10.86 -22.00 -4.88
N GLN A 101 10.47 -21.80 -6.14
CA GLN A 101 9.44 -22.62 -6.77
C GLN A 101 10.01 -24.01 -7.04
N ARG A 102 9.23 -25.06 -6.76
CA ARG A 102 9.61 -26.45 -7.08
C ARG A 102 9.57 -26.69 -8.58
#